data_AF-A0A4Y2ALW9-F1
#
_entry.id   AF-A0A4Y2ALW9-F1
#
_cell.length_a   1.000
_cell.length_b   1.000
_cell.length_c   1.000
_cell.angle_alpha   90.00
_cell.angle_beta   90.00
_cell.angle_gamma   90.00
#
_symmetry.space_group_name_H-M   'P 1'
#
loop_
_entity.id
_entity.type
_entity.pdbx_description
1 polymer ?
#
loop_
_entity_poly.entity_id
_entity_poly.type
_entity_poly.pdbx_seq_one_letter_code
_entity_poly.pdbx_strand_id
1 'polypeptide(L)'
;MDPACQVGTVQGHGGSIMVWGVFSWQFLGSLVLVPTSLNAMRSRLATAWLYDHSSDFSVMNWPPRSPDLNSIEHLWDVLEKGVKAHHTTPETLTEIMDRSSRCLASHSCGTLPQTC
;
A
#
# COMPACT_ATOMS: atom_id res chain seq x y z
N MET A 1 17.50 24.21 -13.15
CA MET A 1 16.56 23.47 -14.02
C MET A 1 15.33 24.36 -14.19
N ASP A 2 15.00 24.71 -15.42
CA ASP A 2 13.84 25.58 -15.70
C ASP A 2 12.56 24.71 -15.74
N PRO A 3 11.57 24.97 -14.86
CA PRO A 3 10.32 24.21 -14.81
C PRO A 3 9.48 24.34 -16.10
N ALA A 4 9.75 25.33 -16.96
CA ALA A 4 9.07 25.49 -18.25
C ALA A 4 9.49 24.45 -19.31
N CYS A 5 10.57 23.70 -19.09
CA CYS A 5 11.10 22.70 -20.03
C CYS A 5 10.77 21.26 -19.62
N GLN A 6 9.88 21.05 -18.65
CA GLN A 6 9.53 19.72 -18.17
C GLN A 6 8.44 19.10 -19.05
N VAL A 7 8.80 18.09 -19.84
CA VAL A 7 7.83 17.24 -20.53
C VAL A 7 7.08 16.43 -19.49
N GLY A 8 5.75 16.43 -19.55
CA GLY A 8 4.92 15.62 -18.64
C GLY A 8 5.26 14.13 -18.79
N THR A 9 5.82 13.53 -17.74
CA THR A 9 6.02 12.08 -17.67
C THR A 9 4.98 11.47 -16.74
N VAL A 10 4.39 10.34 -17.16
CA VAL A 10 3.45 9.58 -16.32
C VAL A 10 4.14 8.92 -15.12
N GLN A 11 5.48 8.83 -15.14
CA GLN A 11 6.29 8.26 -14.07
C GLN A 11 7.56 9.10 -13.88
N GLY A 12 7.86 9.45 -12.63
CA GLY A 12 9.08 10.17 -12.26
C GLY A 12 10.29 9.23 -12.15
N HIS A 13 11.49 9.80 -12.16
CA HIS A 13 12.76 9.05 -12.05
C HIS A 13 13.05 8.51 -10.62
N GLY A 14 12.16 8.75 -9.65
CA GLY A 14 12.35 8.41 -8.23
C GLY A 14 12.02 6.97 -7.83
N GLY A 15 11.70 6.10 -8.78
CA GLY A 15 11.31 4.71 -8.49
C GLY A 15 9.96 4.58 -7.78
N SER A 16 9.58 3.35 -7.44
CA SER A 16 8.32 3.03 -6.73
C SER A 16 8.50 1.81 -5.84
N ILE A 17 7.83 1.79 -4.69
CA ILE A 17 7.71 0.59 -3.86
C ILE A 17 6.38 -0.12 -4.14
N MET A 18 6.38 -1.44 -3.99
CA MET A 18 5.15 -2.23 -3.93
C MET A 18 4.97 -2.70 -2.49
N VAL A 19 3.82 -2.38 -1.90
CA VAL A 19 3.50 -2.68 -0.51
C VAL A 19 2.21 -3.49 -0.47
N TRP A 20 2.14 -4.44 0.46
CA TRP A 20 0.93 -5.19 0.79
C TRP A 20 0.55 -4.90 2.23
N GLY A 21 -0.74 -4.73 2.50
CA GLY A 21 -1.27 -4.50 3.83
C GLY A 21 -2.59 -5.24 4.01
N VAL A 22 -2.92 -5.51 5.27
CA VAL A 22 -4.21 -6.10 5.67
C VAL A 22 -4.98 -5.04 6.45
N PHE A 23 -6.26 -4.91 6.17
CA PHE A 23 -7.14 -3.99 6.88
C PHE A 23 -8.37 -4.73 7.41
N SER A 24 -8.72 -4.45 8.66
CA SER A 24 -9.96 -4.87 9.29
C SER A 24 -10.53 -3.70 10.09
N TRP A 25 -11.83 -3.71 10.33
CA TRP A 25 -12.48 -2.71 11.19
C TRP A 25 -11.86 -2.65 12.60
N GLN A 26 -11.38 -3.80 13.10
CA GLN A 26 -10.82 -3.92 14.45
C GLN A 26 -9.32 -3.60 14.52
N PHE A 27 -8.61 -3.69 13.40
CA PHE A 27 -7.15 -3.49 13.37
C PHE A 27 -6.66 -3.10 11.98
N LEU A 28 -5.70 -2.19 11.94
CA LEU A 28 -4.86 -1.95 10.77
C LEU A 28 -3.67 -2.92 10.86
N GLY A 29 -3.55 -3.84 9.92
CA GLY A 29 -2.42 -4.77 9.83
C GLY A 29 -1.15 -4.07 9.34
N SER A 30 0.01 -4.69 9.57
CA SER A 30 1.30 -4.13 9.16
C SER A 30 1.45 -4.07 7.63
N LEU A 31 2.15 -3.04 7.16
CA LEU A 31 2.62 -2.95 5.78
C LEU A 31 3.82 -3.87 5.57
N VAL A 32 3.82 -4.63 4.49
CA VAL A 32 4.89 -5.54 4.08
C VAL A 32 5.34 -5.17 2.67
N LEU A 33 6.65 -5.03 2.47
CA LEU A 33 7.20 -4.82 1.13
C LEU A 33 7.01 -6.09 0.30
N VAL A 34 6.35 -5.93 -0.85
CA VAL A 34 6.23 -7.01 -1.82
C VAL A 34 7.47 -6.97 -2.71
N PRO A 35 8.22 -8.07 -2.82
CA PRO A 35 9.29 -8.14 -3.80
C PRO A 35 8.70 -7.89 -5.19
N THR A 36 9.32 -7.03 -5.99
CA THR A 36 8.85 -6.64 -7.33
C THR A 36 8.69 -7.82 -8.31
N SER A 37 9.13 -9.02 -7.93
CA SER A 37 8.93 -10.27 -8.67
C SER A 37 7.85 -11.14 -8.04
N LEU A 38 6.65 -11.10 -8.63
CA LEU A 38 5.61 -12.12 -8.46
C LEU A 38 5.68 -13.04 -9.68
N ASN A 39 6.29 -14.22 -9.52
CA ASN A 39 6.39 -15.21 -10.59
C ASN A 39 5.30 -16.29 -10.49
N ALA A 40 5.12 -17.06 -11.55
CA ALA A 40 4.12 -18.13 -11.61
C ALA A 40 4.28 -19.17 -10.49
N MET A 41 5.52 -19.44 -10.04
CA MET A 41 5.78 -20.36 -8.93
C MET A 41 5.22 -19.82 -7.61
N ARG A 42 5.46 -18.54 -7.30
CA ARG A 42 4.93 -17.88 -6.10
C ARG A 42 3.40 -17.86 -6.11
N SER A 43 2.80 -17.62 -7.27
CA SER A 43 1.35 -17.69 -7.44
C SER A 43 0.80 -19.10 -7.15
N ARG A 44 1.45 -20.16 -7.64
CA ARG A 44 1.07 -21.55 -7.35
C ARG A 44 1.19 -21.89 -5.86
N LEU A 45 2.28 -21.49 -5.22
CA LEU A 45 2.49 -21.71 -3.79
C LEU A 45 1.45 -20.99 -2.95
N ALA A 46 1.13 -19.73 -3.27
CA ALA A 46 0.08 -18.99 -2.61
C ALA A 46 -1.29 -19.67 -2.77
N THR A 47 -1.60 -20.15 -3.99
CA THR A 47 -2.86 -20.87 -4.25
C THR A 47 -2.94 -22.19 -3.47
N ALA A 48 -1.84 -22.94 -3.41
CA ALA A 48 -1.77 -24.18 -2.64
C ALA A 48 -1.96 -23.92 -1.14
N TRP A 49 -1.31 -22.88 -0.61
CA TRP A 49 -1.47 -22.47 0.79
C TRP A 49 -2.92 -22.04 1.10
N LEU A 50 -3.55 -21.26 0.21
CA LEU A 50 -4.95 -20.85 0.35
C LEU A 50 -5.91 -22.04 0.31
N TYR A 51 -5.64 -23.05 -0.51
CA TYR A 51 -6.45 -24.26 -0.57
C TYR A 51 -6.35 -25.08 0.73
N ASP A 52 -5.12 -25.26 1.22
CA ASP A 52 -4.82 -25.99 2.46
C ASP A 52 -5.49 -25.34 3.69
N HIS A 53 -5.59 -24.01 3.71
CA HIS A 53 -6.19 -23.23 4.80
C HIS A 53 -7.61 -22.75 4.49
N SER A 54 -8.28 -23.32 3.48
CA SER A 54 -9.60 -22.85 3.02
C SER A 54 -10.72 -23.01 4.05
N SER A 55 -10.53 -23.87 5.06
CA SER A 55 -11.44 -24.02 6.21
C SER A 55 -11.30 -22.93 7.26
N ASP A 56 -10.17 -22.22 7.27
CA ASP A 56 -9.79 -21.33 8.37
C ASP A 56 -10.35 -19.92 8.21
N PHE A 57 -10.71 -19.56 6.98
CA PHE A 57 -11.29 -18.26 6.65
C PHE A 57 -12.31 -18.37 5.52
N SER A 58 -13.38 -17.58 5.61
CA SER A 58 -14.34 -17.44 4.53
C SER A 58 -13.80 -16.46 3.50
N VAL A 59 -13.48 -16.95 2.29
CA VAL A 59 -13.14 -16.09 1.16
C VAL A 59 -14.43 -15.47 0.63
N MET A 60 -14.50 -14.13 0.66
CA MET A 60 -15.62 -13.40 0.06
C MET A 60 -15.61 -13.56 -1.46
N ASN A 61 -16.77 -13.85 -2.05
CA ASN A 61 -16.94 -13.88 -3.50
C ASN A 61 -16.91 -12.43 -4.03
N TRP A 62 -15.72 -11.95 -4.41
CA TRP A 62 -15.53 -10.59 -4.88
C TRP A 62 -15.74 -10.45 -6.39
N PRO A 63 -16.57 -9.52 -6.86
CA PRO A 63 -16.76 -9.30 -8.29
C PRO A 63 -15.48 -8.80 -8.97
N PRO A 64 -15.20 -9.22 -10.22
CA PRO A 64 -14.04 -8.75 -10.96
C PRO A 64 -14.16 -7.25 -11.26
N ARG A 65 -13.04 -6.52 -11.13
CA ARG A 65 -12.91 -5.07 -11.42
C ARG A 65 -13.78 -4.16 -10.55
N SER A 66 -14.00 -4.50 -9.28
CA SER A 66 -14.69 -3.63 -8.33
C SER A 66 -13.75 -3.13 -7.24
N PRO A 67 -12.77 -2.24 -7.56
CA PRO A 67 -11.92 -1.61 -6.55
C PRO A 67 -12.73 -0.64 -5.67
N ASP A 68 -13.80 -0.07 -6.20
CA ASP A 68 -14.74 0.84 -5.53
C ASP A 68 -15.42 0.22 -4.29
N LEU A 69 -15.57 -1.10 -4.28
CA LEU A 69 -16.16 -1.80 -3.15
C LEU A 69 -15.14 -2.08 -2.03
N ASN A 70 -13.83 -1.95 -2.31
CA ASN A 70 -12.78 -2.34 -1.40
C ASN A 70 -12.36 -1.14 -0.53
N SER A 71 -12.78 -1.14 0.74
CA SER A 71 -12.48 -0.07 1.69
C SER A 71 -10.98 0.19 1.90
N ILE A 72 -10.09 -0.73 1.50
CA ILE A 72 -8.63 -0.53 1.57
C ILE A 72 -8.14 0.53 0.57
N GLU A 73 -8.87 0.78 -0.53
CA GLU A 73 -8.48 1.82 -1.50
C GLU A 73 -8.51 3.21 -0.85
N HIS A 74 -9.49 3.45 0.03
CA HIS A 74 -9.52 4.67 0.84
C HIS A 74 -8.34 4.78 1.80
N LEU A 75 -7.85 3.65 2.34
CA LEU A 75 -6.67 3.64 3.18
C LEU A 75 -5.42 4.00 2.36
N TRP A 76 -5.29 3.49 1.14
CA TRP A 76 -4.19 3.83 0.25
C TRP A 76 -4.17 5.32 -0.11
N ASP A 77 -5.33 5.92 -0.37
CA ASP A 77 -5.44 7.37 -0.61
C ASP A 77 -4.96 8.20 0.59
N VAL A 78 -5.33 7.80 1.81
CA VAL A 78 -4.90 8.47 3.04
C VAL A 78 -3.39 8.37 3.22
N LEU A 79 -2.83 7.17 3.00
CA LEU A 79 -1.40 6.94 3.10
C LEU A 79 -0.62 7.74 2.06
N GLU A 80 -1.08 7.75 0.80
CA GLU A 80 -0.43 8.51 -0.27
C GLU A 80 -0.43 10.01 0.04
N LYS A 81 -1.57 10.55 0.50
CA LYS A 81 -1.68 11.96 0.92
C LYS A 81 -0.76 12.27 2.09
N GLY A 82 -0.69 11.41 3.10
CA GLY A 82 0.20 11.58 4.25
C GLY A 82 1.67 11.54 3.87
N VAL A 83 2.07 10.62 2.99
CA VAL A 83 3.46 10.55 2.49
C VAL A 83 3.82 11.80 1.66
N LYS A 84 2.89 12.31 0.85
CA LYS A 84 3.07 13.51 0.02
C LYS A 84 3.02 14.83 0.80
N ALA A 85 2.39 14.87 1.98
CA ALA A 85 2.33 16.05 2.83
C ALA A 85 3.70 16.43 3.41
N HIS A 86 4.63 15.48 3.49
CA HIS A 86 6.00 15.75 3.93
C HIS A 86 6.75 16.62 2.91
N HIS A 87 7.34 17.72 3.39
CA HIS A 87 8.09 18.69 2.57
C HIS A 87 9.37 18.15 1.93
N THR A 88 9.91 17.04 2.44
CA THR A 88 11.13 16.43 1.89
C THR A 88 10.78 15.27 0.98
N THR A 89 11.29 15.26 -0.26
CA THR A 89 11.19 14.09 -1.13
C THR A 89 12.03 12.96 -0.56
N PRO A 90 11.46 11.76 -0.32
CA PRO A 90 12.23 10.65 0.18
C PRO A 90 13.28 10.24 -0.85
N GLU A 91 14.54 10.11 -0.43
CA GLU A 91 15.66 9.79 -1.33
C GLU A 91 15.82 8.27 -1.52
N THR A 92 15.24 7.48 -0.62
CA THR A 92 15.37 6.01 -0.63
C THR A 92 14.03 5.30 -0.47
N LEU A 93 13.92 4.10 -1.06
CA LEU A 93 12.73 3.24 -0.94
C LEU A 93 12.40 2.89 0.52
N THR A 94 13.43 2.74 1.37
CA THR A 94 13.26 2.50 2.81
C THR A 94 12.57 3.66 3.51
N GLU A 95 12.87 4.89 3.10
CA GLU A 95 12.27 6.09 3.69
C GLU A 95 10.78 6.21 3.31
N ILE A 96 10.42 5.82 2.09
CA ILE A 96 9.02 5.73 1.66
C ILE A 96 8.26 4.71 2.52
N MET A 97 8.85 3.53 2.75
CA MET A 97 8.23 2.48 3.57
C MET A 97 8.06 2.90 5.04
N ASP A 98 9.07 3.55 5.59
CA ASP A 98 9.11 4.02 6.97
C ASP A 98 8.08 5.13 7.24
N ARG A 99 7.97 6.11 6.32
CA ARG A 99 6.91 7.13 6.36
C ARG A 99 5.51 6.53 6.23
N SER A 100 5.33 5.58 5.31
CA SER A 100 4.04 4.89 5.12
C SER A 100 3.64 4.14 6.40
N SER A 101 4.58 3.46 7.05
CA SER A 101 4.35 2.72 8.29
C SER A 101 3.98 3.65 9.46
N ARG A 102 4.67 4.79 9.60
CA ARG A 102 4.31 5.81 10.60
C ARG A 102 2.92 6.39 10.38
N CYS A 103 2.59 6.73 9.13
CA CYS A 103 1.30 7.31 8.82
C CYS A 103 0.16 6.30 9.04
N LEU A 104 0.40 5.01 8.82
CA LEU A 104 -0.56 3.97 9.20
C LEU A 104 -0.75 3.86 10.72
N ALA A 105 0.35 3.93 11.47
CA ALA A 105 0.33 3.84 12.93
C ALA A 105 -0.42 5.02 13.60
N SER A 106 -0.32 6.23 13.04
CA SER A 106 -1.04 7.40 13.57
C SER A 106 -2.57 7.25 13.44
N HIS A 107 -3.05 6.57 12.39
CA HIS A 107 -4.48 6.32 12.18
C HIS A 107 -5.04 5.15 13.00
N SER A 108 -4.18 4.22 13.43
CA SER A 108 -4.59 3.10 14.30
C SER A 108 -4.85 3.51 15.76
N CYS A 109 -4.43 4.72 16.18
CA CYS A 109 -4.43 5.13 17.58
C CYS A 109 -5.62 6.04 17.98
N GLY A 110 -6.63 6.22 17.11
CA GLY A 110 -7.81 7.04 17.45
C GLY A 110 -7.52 8.52 17.71
N THR A 111 -6.30 8.99 17.49
CA THR A 111 -5.92 10.40 17.62
C THR A 111 -6.26 11.13 16.33
N LEU A 112 -6.99 12.25 16.46
CA LEU A 112 -7.26 13.19 15.37
C LEU A 112 -5.97 13.55 14.61
N PRO A 113 -6.05 13.80 13.28
CA PRO A 113 -4.90 13.91 12.41
C PRO A 113 -4.18 15.23 12.66
N GLN A 114 -3.21 15.23 13.56
CA GLN A 114 -2.15 16.24 13.56
C GLN A 114 -1.05 15.66 12.69
N THR A 115 -1.18 15.89 11.38
CA THR A 115 -0.13 15.76 10.35
C THR A 115 0.80 14.54 10.46
N CYS A 116 0.64 13.59 9.52
CA CYS A 116 1.85 13.06 8.88
C CYS A 116 2.54 14.31 8.24
#